data_AF-A0A8K0DF34-F1
#
_entry.id   AF-A0A8K0DF34-F1
#
_cell.length_a   1.000
_cell.length_b   1.000
_cell.length_c   1.000
_cell.angle_alpha   90.00
_cell.angle_beta   90.00
_cell.angle_gamma   90.00
#
_symmetry.space_group_name_H-M   'P 1'
#
loop_
_entity.id
_entity.type
_entity.pdbx_description
1 polymer ?
#
loop_
_entity_poly.entity_id
_entity_poly.type
_entity_poly.pdbx_seq_one_letter_code
_entity_poly.pdbx_strand_id
1 'polypeptide(L)'
;MPGYLSDGRYGGLGCKLVTYFPGNPDRSRPLPSIMANIILMDDETGELKAIVDGTEITSWRTAAASAVATKYLHHGKPNSENKILSIIGAGTQGKIHAIAFQHFFKFSEVRVWNRNSERATNLVKELNGKASGTFVAHDNVQECVREADVIVTATAAEEPVIKNEWLKKGVHINGLLVKYFCPYTL
;
A
#
# COMPACT_ATOMS: atom_id res chain seq x y z
N MET A 1 -17.51 6.24 -5.60
CA MET A 1 -16.39 7.15 -5.91
C MET A 1 -16.40 7.43 -7.41
N PRO A 2 -17.18 8.42 -7.87
CA PRO A 2 -17.21 8.82 -9.27
C PRO A 2 -15.94 9.60 -9.63
N GLY A 3 -15.58 9.59 -10.91
CA GLY A 3 -14.49 10.37 -11.47
C GLY A 3 -14.66 10.53 -12.98
N TYR A 4 -14.17 11.66 -13.49
CA TYR A 4 -14.12 11.95 -14.92
C TYR A 4 -12.72 12.45 -15.25
N LEU A 5 -12.16 11.91 -16.33
CA LEU A 5 -10.89 12.37 -16.89
C LEU A 5 -11.13 12.79 -18.34
N SER A 6 -11.01 14.08 -18.62
CA SER A 6 -11.08 14.63 -19.98
C SER A 6 -9.72 14.49 -20.67
N ASP A 7 -9.42 13.29 -21.17
CA ASP A 7 -8.23 13.01 -21.98
C ASP A 7 -8.62 12.19 -23.21
N GLY A 8 -8.21 12.62 -24.41
CA GLY A 8 -8.68 11.99 -25.65
C GLY A 8 -8.22 10.53 -25.82
N ARG A 9 -7.12 10.13 -25.15
CA ARG A 9 -6.56 8.78 -25.29
C ARG A 9 -6.79 7.89 -24.07
N TYR A 10 -6.76 8.45 -22.86
CA TYR A 10 -6.94 7.71 -21.61
C TYR A 10 -8.10 8.22 -20.73
N GLY A 11 -8.93 9.10 -21.29
CA GLY A 11 -10.08 9.66 -20.60
C GLY A 11 -11.19 8.65 -20.39
N GLY A 12 -12.14 9.03 -19.54
CA GLY A 12 -13.31 8.22 -19.29
C GLY A 12 -14.14 8.72 -18.12
N LEU A 13 -15.43 8.41 -18.17
CA LEU A 13 -16.38 8.60 -17.08
C LEU A 13 -16.55 7.28 -16.34
N GLY A 14 -16.31 7.28 -15.03
CA GLY A 14 -16.41 6.05 -14.25
C GLY A 14 -16.81 6.26 -12.81
N CYS A 15 -17.31 5.19 -12.18
CA CYS A 15 -17.59 5.18 -10.76
C CYS A 15 -17.14 3.85 -10.15
N LYS A 16 -16.33 3.95 -9.09
CA LYS A 16 -16.02 2.81 -8.24
C LYS A 16 -17.00 2.73 -7.07
N LEU A 17 -17.74 1.64 -6.97
CA LEU A 17 -18.45 1.26 -5.76
C LEU A 17 -17.53 0.36 -4.94
N VAL A 18 -17.20 0.77 -3.72
CA VAL A 18 -16.28 0.04 -2.83
C VAL A 18 -16.91 -0.13 -1.46
N THR A 19 -16.73 -1.32 -0.88
CA THR A 19 -17.15 -1.65 0.48
C THR A 19 -15.94 -2.01 1.32
N TYR A 20 -16.02 -1.73 2.62
CA TYR A 20 -14.99 -2.08 3.60
C TYR A 20 -15.63 -2.74 4.82
N PHE A 21 -15.30 -4.01 5.04
CA PHE A 21 -15.80 -4.84 6.13
C PHE A 21 -14.62 -5.58 6.78
N PRO A 22 -14.01 -5.04 7.84
CA PRO A 22 -12.77 -5.57 8.42
C PRO A 22 -12.90 -7.00 8.98
N GLY A 23 -14.09 -7.43 9.39
CA GLY A 23 -14.34 -8.79 9.90
C GLY A 23 -14.59 -9.86 8.82
N ASN A 24 -14.57 -9.49 7.53
CA ASN A 24 -14.78 -10.45 6.44
C ASN A 24 -13.76 -11.61 6.38
N PRO A 25 -12.47 -11.38 6.65
CA PRO A 25 -11.49 -12.47 6.68
C PRO A 25 -11.74 -13.51 7.78
N ASP A 26 -12.42 -13.12 8.87
CA ASP A 26 -12.64 -13.98 10.05
C ASP A 26 -13.93 -14.81 9.97
N ARG A 27 -14.66 -14.74 8.85
CA ARG A 27 -15.88 -15.52 8.61
C ARG A 27 -15.56 -16.99 8.32
N SER A 28 -16.52 -17.88 8.56
CA SER A 28 -16.41 -19.32 8.24
C SER A 28 -16.06 -19.59 6.77
N ARG A 29 -16.60 -18.77 5.86
CA ARG A 29 -16.11 -18.63 4.48
C ARG A 29 -15.42 -17.26 4.38
N PRO A 30 -14.07 -17.20 4.42
CA PRO A 30 -13.34 -15.95 4.37
C PRO A 30 -13.66 -15.15 3.11
N LEU A 31 -13.83 -13.84 3.27
CA LEU A 31 -14.01 -12.88 2.17
C LEU A 31 -12.97 -11.75 2.27
N PRO A 32 -12.67 -11.05 1.17
CA PRO A 32 -11.85 -9.84 1.21
C PRO A 32 -12.47 -8.77 2.12
N SER A 33 -11.63 -8.04 2.85
CA SER A 33 -12.06 -6.90 3.68
C SER A 33 -12.47 -5.70 2.83
N ILE A 34 -11.90 -5.55 1.63
CA ILE A 34 -12.28 -4.56 0.63
C ILE A 34 -12.77 -5.33 -0.60
N MET A 35 -13.95 -4.97 -1.09
CA MET A 35 -14.44 -5.42 -2.39
C MET A 35 -14.89 -4.20 -3.18
N ALA A 36 -14.67 -4.21 -4.49
CA ALA A 36 -15.09 -3.10 -5.33
C ALA A 36 -15.58 -3.56 -6.70
N ASN A 37 -16.45 -2.76 -7.28
CA ASN A 37 -16.83 -2.83 -8.68
C ASN A 37 -16.58 -1.47 -9.32
N ILE A 38 -16.06 -1.46 -10.54
CA ILE A 38 -15.83 -0.24 -11.32
C ILE A 38 -16.80 -0.27 -12.49
N ILE A 39 -17.61 0.79 -12.57
CA ILE A 39 -18.55 1.04 -13.65
C ILE A 39 -17.89 2.05 -14.58
N LEU A 40 -17.84 1.75 -15.87
CA LEU A 40 -17.34 2.64 -16.92
C LEU A 40 -18.49 3.02 -17.84
N MET A 41 -18.59 4.31 -18.15
CA MET A 41 -19.60 4.88 -19.01
C MET A 41 -18.93 5.64 -20.15
N ASP A 42 -19.63 5.71 -21.27
CA ASP A 42 -19.37 6.66 -22.33
C ASP A 42 -19.41 8.08 -21.76
N ASP A 43 -18.39 8.89 -22.01
CA ASP A 43 -18.34 10.26 -21.50
C ASP A 43 -19.11 11.26 -22.37
N GLU A 44 -19.48 10.90 -23.60
CA GLU A 44 -20.36 11.71 -24.46
C GLU A 44 -21.84 11.40 -24.24
N THR A 45 -22.21 10.12 -24.14
CA THR A 45 -23.62 9.68 -24.11
C THR A 45 -24.09 9.19 -22.73
N GLY A 46 -23.17 8.88 -21.81
CA GLY A 46 -23.49 8.26 -20.53
C GLY A 46 -23.84 6.77 -20.60
N GLU A 47 -23.76 6.14 -21.79
CA GLU A 47 -24.06 4.72 -21.97
C GLU A 47 -23.11 3.85 -21.13
N LEU A 48 -23.65 2.85 -20.44
CA LEU A 48 -22.84 1.87 -19.70
C LEU A 48 -21.99 1.03 -20.67
N LYS A 49 -20.66 1.10 -20.53
CA LYS A 49 -19.72 0.33 -21.35
C LYS A 49 -19.23 -0.94 -20.67
N ALA A 50 -18.93 -0.88 -19.37
CA ALA A 50 -18.42 -2.03 -18.65
C ALA A 50 -18.70 -1.98 -17.15
N ILE A 51 -18.77 -3.16 -16.55
CA ILE A 51 -18.67 -3.38 -15.10
C ILE A 51 -17.52 -4.34 -14.88
N VAL A 52 -16.53 -3.92 -14.10
CA VAL A 52 -15.28 -4.65 -13.87
C VAL A 52 -15.08 -4.88 -12.38
N ASP A 53 -14.54 -6.04 -11.99
CA ASP A 53 -14.07 -6.22 -10.61
C ASP A 53 -13.00 -5.17 -10.29
N GLY A 54 -13.25 -4.38 -9.25
CA GLY A 54 -12.41 -3.28 -8.83
C GLY A 54 -11.52 -3.63 -7.64
N THR A 55 -11.56 -4.86 -7.13
CA THR A 55 -10.92 -5.27 -5.87
C THR A 55 -9.41 -5.24 -6.02
N GLU A 56 -8.89 -5.92 -7.04
CA GLU A 56 -7.46 -5.90 -7.38
C GLU A 56 -7.01 -4.53 -7.90
N ILE A 57 -7.81 -3.90 -8.78
CA ILE A 57 -7.52 -2.57 -9.34
C ILE A 57 -7.36 -1.55 -8.19
N THR A 58 -8.21 -1.62 -7.17
CA THR A 58 -8.12 -0.75 -5.99
C THR A 58 -6.79 -0.92 -5.26
N SER A 59 -6.27 -2.14 -5.18
CA SER A 59 -5.00 -2.39 -4.52
C SER A 59 -3.81 -1.88 -5.32
N TRP A 60 -3.75 -2.20 -6.61
CA TRP A 60 -2.67 -1.76 -7.48
C TRP A 60 -2.62 -0.26 -7.66
N ARG A 61 -3.77 0.41 -7.88
CA ARG A 61 -3.80 1.86 -8.03
C ARG A 61 -3.39 2.60 -6.75
N THR A 62 -3.64 2.00 -5.58
CA THR A 62 -3.23 2.58 -4.29
C THR A 62 -1.71 2.49 -4.14
N ALA A 63 -1.11 1.34 -4.45
CA ALA A 63 0.34 1.19 -4.49
C ALA A 63 1.02 2.08 -5.54
N ALA A 64 0.40 2.24 -6.71
CA ALA A 64 0.90 3.13 -7.76
C ALA A 64 0.91 4.60 -7.32
N ALA A 65 -0.14 5.07 -6.63
CA ALA A 65 -0.18 6.42 -6.09
C ALA A 65 0.97 6.65 -5.08
N SER A 66 1.19 5.71 -4.16
CA SER A 66 2.30 5.74 -3.20
C SER A 66 3.67 5.69 -3.89
N ALA A 67 3.81 4.92 -4.96
CA ALA A 67 5.04 4.85 -5.74
C ALA A 67 5.32 6.19 -6.44
N VAL A 68 4.30 6.82 -7.03
CA VAL A 68 4.43 8.16 -7.62
C VAL A 68 4.82 9.18 -6.55
N ALA A 69 4.16 9.19 -5.40
CA ALA A 69 4.52 10.05 -4.27
C ALA A 69 5.99 9.85 -3.85
N THR A 70 6.41 8.59 -3.69
CA THR A 70 7.78 8.23 -3.34
C THR A 70 8.78 8.70 -4.39
N LYS A 71 8.48 8.54 -5.68
CA LYS A 71 9.36 8.97 -6.78
C LYS A 71 9.72 10.47 -6.70
N TYR A 72 8.77 11.31 -6.28
CA TYR A 72 8.94 12.76 -6.28
C TYR A 72 9.29 13.36 -4.90
N LEU A 73 8.80 12.74 -3.81
CA LEU A 73 8.94 13.29 -2.46
C LEU A 73 10.09 12.66 -1.67
N HIS A 74 10.56 11.48 -2.06
CA HIS A 74 11.73 10.91 -1.42
C HIS A 74 13.00 11.56 -1.99
N HIS A 75 13.65 12.39 -1.17
CA HIS A 75 14.87 13.13 -1.54
C HIS A 75 16.12 12.24 -1.71
N GLY A 76 16.06 10.96 -1.40
CA GLY A 76 17.17 10.04 -1.63
C GLY A 76 17.29 9.68 -3.12
N LYS A 77 18.50 9.79 -3.69
CA LYS A 77 18.78 9.49 -5.11
C LYS A 77 18.11 8.17 -5.54
N PRO A 78 17.31 8.13 -6.62
CA PRO A 78 16.88 6.88 -7.21
C PRO A 78 18.10 6.00 -7.47
N ASN A 79 18.06 4.72 -7.07
CA ASN A 79 19.19 3.77 -7.18
C ASN A 79 20.42 4.08 -6.31
N SER A 80 20.32 4.83 -5.20
CA SER A 80 21.40 4.76 -4.21
C SER A 80 21.46 3.33 -3.65
N GLU A 81 22.66 2.78 -3.60
CA GLU A 81 22.89 1.47 -3.00
C GLU A 81 22.41 1.49 -1.53
N ASN A 82 21.82 0.39 -1.07
CA ASN A 82 21.40 0.14 0.32
C ASN A 82 20.16 0.89 0.86
N LYS A 83 19.12 1.11 0.05
CA LYS A 83 17.85 1.64 0.56
C LYS A 83 17.01 0.58 1.26
N ILE A 84 16.40 0.94 2.38
CA ILE A 84 15.48 0.10 3.15
C ILE A 84 14.04 0.58 3.00
N LEU A 85 13.13 -0.35 2.69
CA LEU A 85 11.69 -0.16 2.73
C LEU A 85 11.09 -0.87 3.93
N SER A 86 10.21 -0.20 4.68
CA SER A 86 9.45 -0.82 5.77
C SER A 86 7.95 -0.79 5.49
N ILE A 87 7.32 -1.96 5.51
CA ILE A 87 5.89 -2.17 5.31
C ILE A 87 5.25 -2.50 6.65
N ILE A 88 4.39 -1.61 7.15
CA ILE A 88 3.70 -1.75 8.42
C ILE A 88 2.26 -2.20 8.17
N GLY A 89 2.05 -3.51 8.25
CA GLY A 89 0.78 -4.19 7.98
C GLY A 89 0.94 -5.27 6.90
N ALA A 90 0.62 -6.52 7.24
CA ALA A 90 0.79 -7.68 6.34
C ALA A 90 -0.53 -8.10 5.64
N GLY A 91 -1.39 -7.14 5.32
CA GLY A 91 -2.61 -7.36 4.54
C GLY A 91 -2.40 -7.17 3.04
N THR A 92 -3.51 -7.13 2.27
CA THR A 92 -3.48 -6.93 0.80
C THR A 92 -2.67 -5.71 0.38
N GLN A 93 -2.87 -4.56 1.04
CA GLN A 93 -2.11 -3.35 0.69
C GLN A 93 -0.62 -3.52 0.98
N GLY A 94 -0.24 -4.09 2.12
CA GLY A 94 1.17 -4.33 2.45
C GLY A 94 1.86 -5.21 1.42
N LYS A 95 1.21 -6.31 1.03
CA LYS A 95 1.70 -7.21 -0.03
C LYS A 95 1.90 -6.49 -1.36
N ILE A 96 0.87 -5.80 -1.86
CA ILE A 96 0.93 -5.14 -3.17
C ILE A 96 1.94 -3.98 -3.16
N HIS A 97 2.06 -3.24 -2.05
CA HIS A 97 3.09 -2.21 -1.91
C HIS A 97 4.49 -2.81 -1.89
N ALA A 98 4.73 -3.90 -1.15
CA ALA A 98 6.02 -4.57 -1.13
C ALA A 98 6.46 -4.99 -2.55
N ILE A 99 5.55 -5.58 -3.32
CA ILE A 99 5.81 -6.00 -4.71
C ILE A 99 6.07 -4.79 -5.61
N ALA A 100 5.16 -3.80 -5.62
CA ALA A 100 5.27 -2.64 -6.49
C ALA A 100 6.53 -1.82 -6.19
N PHE A 101 6.81 -1.56 -4.91
CA PHE A 101 7.96 -0.76 -4.52
C PHE A 101 9.27 -1.48 -4.82
N GLN A 102 9.34 -2.79 -4.60
CA GLN A 102 10.53 -3.55 -4.95
C GLN A 102 10.78 -3.56 -6.46
N HIS A 103 9.71 -3.63 -7.26
CA HIS A 103 9.81 -3.53 -8.72
C HIS A 103 10.35 -2.17 -9.19
N PHE A 104 9.81 -1.06 -8.66
CA PHE A 104 10.15 0.29 -9.14
C PHE A 104 11.46 0.85 -8.56
N PHE A 105 11.81 0.51 -7.32
CA PHE A 105 12.90 1.19 -6.59
C PHE A 105 14.07 0.27 -6.19
N LYS A 106 13.89 -1.07 -6.27
CA LYS A 106 14.92 -2.06 -5.97
C LYS A 106 15.60 -1.83 -4.62
N PHE A 107 14.82 -1.87 -3.54
CA PHE A 107 15.37 -1.77 -2.18
C PHE A 107 16.32 -2.95 -1.90
N SER A 108 17.37 -2.69 -1.11
CA SER A 108 18.28 -3.75 -0.65
C SER A 108 17.61 -4.67 0.35
N GLU A 109 16.62 -4.15 1.08
CA GLU A 109 15.84 -4.88 2.06
C GLU A 109 14.42 -4.33 2.13
N VAL A 110 13.44 -5.23 2.12
CA VAL A 110 12.03 -4.92 2.36
C VAL A 110 11.60 -5.56 3.68
N ARG A 111 11.47 -4.74 4.70
CA ARG A 111 11.06 -5.15 6.04
C ARG A 111 9.55 -5.16 6.15
N VAL A 112 9.00 -6.17 6.78
CA VAL A 112 7.56 -6.32 7.00
C VAL A 112 7.31 -6.51 8.48
N TRP A 113 6.42 -5.70 9.04
CA TRP A 113 5.92 -5.89 10.40
C TRP A 113 4.40 -5.97 10.39
N ASN A 114 3.85 -6.75 11.31
CA ASN A 114 2.42 -6.78 11.58
C ASN A 114 2.18 -7.10 13.05
N ARG A 115 1.10 -6.56 13.65
CA ARG A 115 0.75 -6.79 15.06
C ARG A 115 0.67 -8.27 15.43
N ASN A 116 0.12 -9.09 14.53
CA ASN A 116 0.27 -10.54 14.59
C ASN A 116 1.49 -10.90 13.72
N SER A 117 2.60 -11.29 14.37
CA SER A 117 3.87 -11.61 13.72
C SER A 117 3.77 -12.75 12.71
N GLU A 118 2.92 -13.74 12.96
CA GLU A 118 2.70 -14.87 12.05
C GLU A 118 2.23 -14.40 10.67
N ARG A 119 1.39 -13.35 10.60
CA ARG A 119 0.96 -12.76 9.32
C ARG A 119 2.14 -12.13 8.56
N ALA A 120 3.07 -11.47 9.26
CA ALA A 120 4.27 -10.90 8.63
C ALA A 120 5.19 -12.01 8.10
N THR A 121 5.44 -13.03 8.91
CA THR A 121 6.25 -14.20 8.53
C THR A 121 5.67 -14.93 7.33
N ASN A 122 4.36 -15.18 7.31
CA ASN A 122 3.68 -15.83 6.20
C ASN A 122 3.75 -15.01 4.92
N LEU A 123 3.56 -13.69 5.00
CA LEU A 123 3.69 -12.80 3.85
C LEU A 123 5.12 -12.79 3.31
N VAL A 124 6.13 -12.68 4.17
CA VAL A 124 7.54 -12.68 3.77
C VAL A 124 7.93 -14.01 3.12
N LYS A 125 7.48 -15.14 3.68
CA LYS A 125 7.66 -16.46 3.07
C LYS A 125 7.03 -16.53 1.68
N GLU A 126 5.82 -16.01 1.52
CA GLU A 126 5.17 -15.94 0.20
C GLU A 126 5.97 -15.08 -0.79
N LEU A 127 6.40 -13.89 -0.38
CA LEU A 127 7.09 -12.94 -1.24
C LEU A 127 8.47 -13.47 -1.66
N ASN A 128 9.26 -14.02 -0.75
CA ASN A 128 10.55 -14.64 -1.08
C ASN A 128 10.40 -15.85 -2.01
N GLY A 129 9.24 -16.52 -2.04
CA GLY A 129 8.95 -17.61 -2.95
C GLY A 129 8.49 -17.19 -4.35
N LYS A 130 8.08 -15.93 -4.55
CA LYS A 130 7.39 -15.48 -5.78
C LYS A 130 7.91 -14.18 -6.39
N ALA A 131 8.56 -13.33 -5.61
CA ALA A 131 8.99 -11.99 -6.00
C ALA A 131 10.51 -11.85 -5.89
N SER A 132 11.09 -11.03 -6.76
CA SER A 132 12.50 -10.68 -6.70
C SER A 132 12.74 -9.68 -5.56
N GLY A 133 13.73 -9.94 -4.71
CA GLY A 133 14.13 -9.04 -3.61
C GLY A 133 14.42 -9.81 -2.33
N THR A 134 14.82 -9.08 -1.29
CA THR A 134 15.04 -9.63 0.05
C THR A 134 13.95 -9.11 0.97
N PHE A 135 13.01 -9.98 1.34
CA PHE A 135 11.93 -9.66 2.26
C PHE A 135 12.24 -10.24 3.65
N VAL A 136 12.08 -9.43 4.70
CA VAL A 136 12.41 -9.80 6.08
C VAL A 136 11.25 -9.47 7.01
N ALA A 137 10.83 -10.43 7.83
CA ALA A 137 9.81 -10.20 8.85
C ALA A 137 10.49 -9.70 10.12
N HIS A 138 9.93 -8.66 10.74
CA HIS A 138 10.33 -8.18 12.05
C HIS A 138 9.21 -8.41 13.06
N ASP A 139 9.57 -8.80 14.28
CA ASP A 139 8.63 -8.95 15.40
C ASP A 139 8.36 -7.61 16.11
N ASN A 140 9.32 -6.68 16.04
CA ASN A 140 9.24 -5.37 16.67
C ASN A 140 9.09 -4.25 15.62
N VAL A 141 8.08 -3.38 15.81
CA VAL A 141 7.81 -2.28 14.88
C VAL A 141 8.92 -1.23 14.87
N GLN A 142 9.51 -0.92 16.02
CA GLN A 142 10.60 0.05 16.14
C GLN A 142 11.83 -0.41 15.34
N GLU A 143 12.20 -1.68 15.46
CA GLU A 143 13.29 -2.26 14.68
C GLU A 143 12.96 -2.28 13.18
N CYS A 144 11.70 -2.56 12.83
CA CYS A 144 11.25 -2.55 11.44
C CYS A 144 11.41 -1.16 10.80
N VAL A 145 11.07 -0.08 11.50
CA VAL A 145 11.11 1.29 10.94
C VAL A 145 12.45 2.01 11.12
N ARG A 146 13.29 1.55 12.04
CA ARG A 146 14.60 2.15 12.31
C ARG A 146 15.49 2.09 11.07
N GLU A 147 16.12 3.21 10.73
CA GLU A 147 16.94 3.39 9.52
C GLU A 147 16.23 3.18 8.18
N ALA A 148 14.89 3.05 8.17
CA ALA A 148 14.13 2.95 6.92
C ALA A 148 14.21 4.25 6.13
N ASP A 149 14.41 4.15 4.82
CA ASP A 149 14.39 5.29 3.90
C ASP A 149 12.96 5.62 3.46
N VAL A 150 12.13 4.59 3.33
CA VAL A 150 10.72 4.68 2.98
C VAL A 150 9.89 3.79 3.88
N ILE A 151 8.79 4.32 4.39
CA ILE A 151 7.82 3.57 5.20
C ILE A 151 6.46 3.63 4.52
N VAL A 152 5.77 2.48 4.46
CA VAL A 152 4.37 2.39 4.05
C VAL A 152 3.54 1.90 5.24
N THR A 153 2.52 2.66 5.64
CA THR A 153 1.57 2.21 6.67
C THR A 153 0.30 1.67 6.03
N ALA A 154 0.15 0.35 6.10
CA ALA A 154 -0.90 -0.45 5.47
C ALA A 154 -1.70 -1.24 6.52
N THR A 155 -1.95 -0.63 7.67
CA THR A 155 -2.63 -1.22 8.83
C THR A 155 -3.98 -0.55 9.08
N ALA A 156 -4.95 -1.29 9.62
CA ALA A 156 -6.23 -0.75 10.09
C ALA A 156 -6.19 -0.31 11.56
N ALA A 157 -4.99 0.02 12.07
CA ALA A 157 -4.83 0.49 13.44
C ALA A 157 -5.56 1.82 13.66
N GLU A 158 -6.25 1.95 14.78
CA GLU A 158 -6.94 3.19 15.16
C GLU A 158 -6.02 4.13 15.93
N GLU A 159 -4.94 3.60 16.54
CA GLU A 159 -3.93 4.37 17.27
C GLU A 159 -2.61 4.44 16.49
N PRO A 160 -1.79 5.49 16.69
CA PRO A 160 -0.47 5.60 16.08
C PRO A 160 0.43 4.41 16.43
N VAL A 161 0.90 3.73 15.38
CA VAL A 161 1.76 2.53 15.50
C VAL A 161 3.26 2.88 15.52
N ILE A 162 3.63 4.04 14.99
CA ILE A 162 5.01 4.49 14.83
C ILE A 162 5.22 5.78 15.63
N LYS A 163 6.31 5.86 16.38
CA LYS A 163 6.72 7.07 17.10
C LYS A 163 7.77 7.85 16.32
N ASN A 164 7.74 9.18 16.45
CA ASN A 164 8.68 10.07 15.78
C ASN A 164 10.15 9.76 16.13
N GLU A 165 10.44 9.45 17.40
CA GLU A 165 11.79 9.14 17.90
C GLU A 165 12.43 7.89 17.29
N TRP A 166 11.66 7.07 16.56
CA TRP A 166 12.16 5.87 15.87
C TRP A 166 12.57 6.14 14.43
N LEU A 167 12.19 7.31 13.89
CA LEU A 167 12.30 7.63 12.48
C LEU A 167 13.68 8.17 12.12
N LYS A 168 14.21 7.68 11.00
CA LYS A 168 15.39 8.25 10.36
C LYS A 168 15.09 9.67 9.88
N LYS A 169 16.03 10.60 10.07
CA LYS A 169 15.91 11.95 9.50
C LYS A 169 15.80 11.86 7.97
N GLY A 170 14.77 12.49 7.40
CA GLY A 170 14.52 12.48 5.96
C GLY A 170 13.80 11.24 5.43
N VAL A 171 13.27 10.38 6.31
CA VAL A 171 12.40 9.26 5.91
C VAL A 171 11.17 9.76 5.13
N HIS A 172 10.80 9.05 4.07
CA HIS A 172 9.56 9.29 3.35
C HIS A 172 8.47 8.32 3.81
N ILE A 173 7.29 8.83 4.22
CA ILE A 173 6.20 8.00 4.73
C ILE A 173 4.98 8.09 3.81
N ASN A 174 4.49 6.93 3.37
CA ASN A 174 3.22 6.77 2.67
C ASN A 174 2.16 6.28 3.66
N GLY A 175 1.25 7.16 4.08
CA GLY A 175 0.14 6.83 4.97
C GLY A 175 -1.12 6.44 4.21
N LEU A 176 -1.52 5.15 4.22
CA LEU A 176 -2.64 4.67 3.39
C LEU A 176 -4.00 4.66 4.11
N LEU A 177 -3.99 4.31 5.39
CA LEU A 177 -5.19 4.07 6.20
C LEU A 177 -5.13 4.99 7.42
N VAL A 178 -5.20 6.29 7.15
CA VAL A 178 -5.10 7.31 8.18
C VAL A 178 -6.51 7.63 8.70
N LYS A 179 -6.91 7.03 9.82
CA LYS A 179 -7.91 7.70 10.68
C LYS A 179 -7.25 8.81 11.51
N TYR A 180 -6.00 8.61 11.94
CA TYR A 180 -5.24 9.59 12.72
C TYR A 180 -3.75 9.51 12.35
N PHE A 181 -3.25 10.46 11.57
CA PHE A 181 -1.82 10.74 11.50
C PHE A 181 -1.57 11.70 12.65
N CYS A 182 -0.65 11.39 13.56
CA CYS A 182 -0.32 12.29 14.66
C CYS A 182 0.08 13.65 14.06
N PRO A 183 -0.71 14.73 14.26
CA PRO A 183 -0.40 16.04 13.67
C PRO A 183 0.69 16.78 14.43
N TYR A 184 1.28 16.18 15.46
CA TYR A 184 2.24 16.85 16.32
C TYR A 184 3.67 16.39 16.01
N THR A 185 4.49 17.39 15.67
CA THR A 185 5.95 17.42 15.42
C THR A 185 6.44 17.08 14.00
N LEU A 186 6.26 18.07 13.11
CA LEU A 186 7.34 18.55 12.22
C LEU A 186 8.30 19.42 13.04
#